data_AF-Q2NK94-F1
#
_entry.id   AF-Q2NK94-F1
#
_cell.length_a   1.000
_cell.length_b   1.000
_cell.length_c   1.000
_cell.angle_alpha   90.00
_cell.angle_beta   90.00
_cell.angle_gamma   90.00
#
_symmetry.space_group_name_H-M   'P 1'
#
loop_
_entity.id
_entity.type
_entity.pdbx_description
1 polymer ?
#
loop_
_entity_poly.entity_id
_entity_poly.type
_entity_poly.pdbx_seq_one_letter_code
_entity_poly.pdbx_strand_id
1 'polypeptide(L)'
;MFKIKNNLLKSKIFVFILLGLFVIINNHQAMAAPNEEFVGDMRIVNVNLSNIDILKKHETFKKYFDFTLTGPRYNGNIAEFAMIWKIKNPPLNLLGVFFDDGTRDDEDDKYILEELKQIGNGAKNMYIFWQYEQK
;
A
#
# COMPACT_ATOMS: atom_id res chain seq x y z
N MET A 1 13.42 11.06 -40.75
CA MET A 1 13.79 11.20 -39.33
C MET A 1 12.58 10.83 -38.48
N PHE A 2 12.50 9.59 -37.99
CA PHE A 2 11.59 9.21 -36.90
C PHE A 2 12.23 8.05 -36.14
N LYS A 3 12.74 8.34 -34.94
CA LYS A 3 13.23 7.35 -33.98
C LYS A 3 12.12 7.16 -32.94
N ILE A 4 11.40 6.04 -33.02
CA ILE A 4 10.48 5.65 -31.96
C ILE A 4 11.31 4.93 -30.88
N LYS A 5 11.62 5.62 -29.78
CA LYS A 5 12.12 5.00 -28.54
C LYS A 5 10.92 4.64 -27.67
N ASN A 6 10.31 3.49 -27.92
CA ASN A 6 9.27 2.94 -27.04
C ASN A 6 9.80 1.69 -26.35
N ASN A 7 10.66 1.86 -25.34
CA ASN A 7 11.17 0.76 -24.51
C ASN A 7 11.27 1.12 -23.01
N LEU A 8 10.63 2.20 -22.56
CA LEU A 8 10.72 2.67 -21.16
C LEU A 8 9.45 2.43 -20.32
N LEU A 9 8.43 1.75 -20.86
CA LEU A 9 7.22 1.44 -20.10
C LEU A 9 7.20 0.01 -19.52
N LYS A 10 8.01 -0.92 -20.07
CA LYS A 10 8.01 -2.33 -19.61
C LYS A 10 8.95 -2.60 -18.43
N SER A 11 9.78 -1.64 -18.02
CA SER A 11 10.77 -1.82 -16.94
C SER A 11 10.20 -1.60 -15.52
N LYS A 12 9.06 -0.93 -15.37
CA LYS A 12 8.52 -0.61 -14.03
C LYS A 12 7.75 -1.76 -13.35
N ILE A 13 7.40 -2.81 -14.09
CA ILE A 13 6.61 -3.94 -13.55
C ILE A 13 7.49 -4.95 -12.79
N PHE A 14 8.80 -5.00 -13.06
CA PHE A 14 9.71 -5.94 -12.39
C PHE A 14 10.13 -5.52 -10.97
N VAL A 15 9.83 -4.28 -10.54
CA VAL A 15 10.22 -3.80 -9.20
C VAL A 15 9.28 -4.30 -8.09
N PHE A 16 8.06 -4.74 -8.42
CA PHE A 16 7.08 -5.15 -7.40
C PHE A 16 7.17 -6.61 -6.95
N ILE A 17 7.86 -7.47 -7.72
CA ILE A 17 8.15 -8.85 -7.27
C ILE A 17 9.21 -8.85 -6.15
N LEU A 18 10.02 -7.79 -6.05
CA LEU A 18 11.09 -7.65 -5.06
C LEU A 18 10.69 -6.85 -3.80
N LEU A 19 9.53 -6.21 -3.75
CA LEU A 19 9.09 -5.51 -2.54
C LEU A 19 8.73 -6.46 -1.38
N GLY A 20 8.50 -7.74 -1.67
CA GLY A 20 8.33 -8.78 -0.64
C GLY A 20 9.63 -9.22 0.04
N LEU A 21 10.79 -8.71 -0.38
CA LEU A 21 12.11 -9.17 0.12
C LEU A 21 13.03 -8.09 0.69
N PHE A 22 12.65 -6.80 0.71
CA PHE A 22 13.47 -5.79 1.39
C PHE A 22 13.07 -5.65 2.87
N VAL A 23 13.44 -6.68 3.63
CA VAL A 23 13.71 -6.53 5.06
C VAL A 23 15.03 -5.78 5.21
N ILE A 24 14.97 -4.76 6.04
CA ILE A 24 16.04 -4.01 6.69
C ILE A 24 17.25 -4.93 6.97
N ILE A 25 18.28 -4.86 6.13
CA ILE A 25 19.62 -5.34 6.49
C ILE A 25 20.19 -4.25 7.39
N ASN A 26 19.90 -4.26 8.70
CA ASN A 26 20.72 -3.54 9.67
C ASN A 26 20.48 -3.84 11.16
N ASN A 27 19.61 -4.76 11.56
CA ASN A 27 19.62 -5.23 12.96
C ASN A 27 19.04 -6.64 13.06
N HIS A 28 19.77 -7.53 13.75
CA HIS A 28 19.47 -8.94 13.96
C HIS A 28 18.07 -9.21 14.56
N GLN A 29 17.03 -9.19 13.75
CA GLN A 29 15.73 -9.76 14.10
C GLN A 29 15.23 -10.59 12.91
N ALA A 30 15.08 -11.89 13.14
CA ALA A 30 14.43 -12.79 12.19
C ALA A 30 12.97 -12.35 12.06
N MET A 31 12.60 -11.82 10.91
CA MET A 31 11.19 -11.60 10.58
C MET A 31 10.66 -12.82 9.81
N ALA A 32 9.49 -13.30 10.23
CA ALA A 32 8.69 -14.23 9.45
C ALA A 32 8.32 -13.57 8.10
N ALA A 33 8.26 -14.37 7.03
CA ALA A 33 7.82 -13.92 5.71
C ALA A 33 6.45 -13.19 5.82
N PRO A 34 6.17 -12.18 4.98
CA PRO A 34 4.87 -11.53 4.96
C PRO A 34 3.77 -12.60 4.78
N ASN A 35 2.78 -12.59 5.68
CA ASN A 35 1.59 -13.43 5.51
C ASN A 35 0.79 -12.88 4.32
N GLU A 36 1.02 -13.48 3.16
CA GLU A 36 0.27 -13.19 1.94
C GLU A 36 -1.11 -13.84 2.02
N GLU A 37 -2.15 -13.03 1.89
CA GLU A 37 -3.55 -13.46 1.80
C GLU A 37 -4.04 -13.18 0.37
N PHE A 38 -4.94 -14.01 -0.15
CA PHE A 38 -5.55 -13.79 -1.46
C PHE A 38 -7.06 -13.70 -1.33
N VAL A 39 -7.65 -12.67 -1.93
CA VAL A 39 -9.11 -12.49 -2.06
C VAL A 39 -9.44 -12.34 -3.53
N GLY A 40 -10.02 -13.40 -4.11
CA GLY A 40 -10.12 -13.52 -5.57
C GLY A 40 -8.73 -13.50 -6.23
N ASP A 41 -8.57 -12.67 -7.26
CA ASP A 41 -7.30 -12.49 -7.97
C ASP A 41 -6.38 -11.42 -7.32
N MET A 42 -6.84 -10.78 -6.24
CA MET A 42 -6.08 -9.75 -5.55
C MET A 42 -5.22 -10.36 -4.45
N ARG A 43 -3.92 -10.04 -4.48
CA ARG A 43 -2.99 -10.34 -3.38
C ARG A 43 -3.07 -9.26 -2.31
N ILE A 44 -3.19 -9.67 -1.06
CA ILE A 44 -3.11 -8.81 0.12
C ILE A 44 -1.74 -8.99 0.76
N VAL A 45 -1.03 -7.87 0.92
CA VAL A 45 0.32 -7.80 1.45
C VAL A 45 0.29 -7.01 2.76
N ASN A 46 0.53 -7.70 3.88
CA ASN A 46 0.64 -7.07 5.20
C ASN A 46 2.05 -6.51 5.41
N VAL A 47 2.16 -5.20 5.60
CA VAL A 47 3.44 -4.48 5.77
C VAL A 47 3.51 -3.91 7.18
N ASN A 48 4.32 -4.52 8.04
CA ASN A 48 4.58 -4.01 9.38
C ASN A 48 5.70 -2.96 9.35
N LEU A 49 5.43 -1.78 9.90
CA LEU A 49 6.34 -0.65 9.94
C LEU A 49 6.66 -0.28 11.38
N SER A 50 7.95 -0.14 11.69
CA SER A 50 8.36 0.39 13.00
C SER A 50 8.04 1.88 13.15
N ASN A 51 7.99 2.63 12.05
CA ASN A 51 7.65 4.05 12.01
C ASN A 51 7.07 4.44 10.63
N ILE A 52 5.96 5.18 10.62
CA ILE A 52 5.32 5.74 9.42
C ILE A 52 6.26 6.64 8.58
N ASP A 53 7.28 7.24 9.20
CA ASP A 53 8.28 8.06 8.51
C ASP A 53 9.06 7.29 7.43
N ILE A 54 9.06 5.95 7.49
CA ILE A 54 9.58 5.09 6.42
C ILE A 54 8.82 5.36 5.12
N LEU A 55 7.49 5.45 5.16
CA LEU A 55 6.67 5.74 3.98
C LEU A 55 6.87 7.17 3.47
N LYS A 56 7.10 8.13 4.37
CA LYS A 56 7.42 9.53 4.00
C LYS A 56 8.67 9.64 3.14
N LYS A 57 9.66 8.79 3.39
CA LYS A 57 10.95 8.79 2.69
C LYS A 57 10.96 7.87 1.47
N HIS A 58 10.04 6.91 1.39
CA HIS A 58 9.99 5.93 0.30
C HIS A 58 9.53 6.58 -1.01
N GLU A 59 10.37 6.55 -2.06
CA GLU A 59 10.10 7.27 -3.32
C GLU A 59 8.78 6.91 -3.99
N THR A 60 8.35 5.65 -3.85
CA THR A 60 7.09 5.20 -4.44
C THR A 60 5.89 5.72 -3.66
N PHE A 61 5.94 5.68 -2.33
CA PHE A 61 4.77 5.94 -1.49
C PHE A 61 4.63 7.41 -1.09
N LYS A 62 5.74 8.16 -0.98
CA LYS A 62 5.71 9.57 -0.55
C LYS A 62 4.77 10.46 -1.36
N LYS A 63 4.54 10.14 -2.63
CA LYS A 63 3.65 10.89 -3.53
C LYS A 63 2.16 10.55 -3.39
N TYR A 64 1.83 9.44 -2.74
CA TYR A 64 0.43 8.99 -2.59
C TYR A 64 -0.18 9.43 -1.29
N PHE A 65 0.63 9.63 -0.25
CA PHE A 65 0.17 9.96 1.10
C PHE A 65 0.17 11.47 1.32
N ASP A 66 -0.95 11.98 1.82
CA ASP A 66 -0.98 13.26 2.52
C ASP A 66 -0.69 13.02 4.01
N PHE A 67 0.56 13.26 4.42
CA PHE A 67 1.00 13.06 5.80
C PHE A 67 0.52 14.13 6.78
N THR A 68 -0.23 15.14 6.32
CA THR A 68 -0.89 16.11 7.21
C THR A 68 -2.19 15.55 7.78
N LEU A 69 -2.77 14.55 7.12
CA LEU A 69 -3.99 13.89 7.58
C LEU A 69 -3.70 12.97 8.75
N THR A 70 -4.59 13.02 9.75
CA THR A 70 -4.55 12.11 10.89
C THR A 70 -5.44 10.90 10.66
N GLY A 71 -4.98 9.76 11.18
CA GLY A 71 -5.68 8.48 11.14
C GLY A 71 -5.55 7.71 9.82
N PRO A 72 -5.99 6.44 9.78
CA PRO A 72 -5.75 5.54 8.67
C PRO A 72 -6.60 5.86 7.44
N ARG A 73 -5.95 5.88 6.27
CA ARG A 73 -6.56 6.23 4.99
C ARG A 73 -6.46 5.11 3.96
N TYR A 74 -7.33 5.17 2.95
CA TYR A 74 -7.23 4.38 1.74
C TYR A 74 -7.24 5.26 0.49
N ASN A 75 -6.80 4.69 -0.65
CA ASN A 75 -6.91 5.36 -1.94
C ASN A 75 -8.09 4.87 -2.77
N GLY A 76 -8.84 5.82 -3.33
CA GLY A 76 -9.91 5.52 -4.26
C GLY A 76 -9.41 5.19 -5.67
N ASN A 77 -8.30 5.77 -6.09
CA ASN A 77 -7.66 5.58 -7.39
C ASN A 77 -6.13 5.73 -7.28
N ILE A 78 -5.41 5.66 -8.41
CA ILE A 78 -3.98 6.01 -8.46
C ILE A 78 -3.81 7.45 -8.97
N ALA A 79 -3.68 8.39 -8.04
CA ALA A 79 -3.29 9.77 -8.32
C ALA A 79 -2.28 10.26 -7.26
N GLU A 80 -1.63 11.40 -7.49
CA GLU A 80 -0.86 12.06 -6.44
C GLU A 80 -1.81 12.43 -5.27
N PHE A 81 -1.37 12.23 -4.04
CA PHE A 81 -2.19 12.43 -2.83
C PHE A 81 -3.50 11.62 -2.82
N ALA A 82 -3.53 10.42 -3.40
CA ALA A 82 -4.74 9.61 -3.44
C ALA A 82 -5.11 8.92 -2.12
N MET A 83 -4.18 8.77 -1.15
CA MET A 83 -4.44 8.14 0.15
C MET A 83 -5.08 9.13 1.15
N ILE A 84 -6.32 9.54 0.88
CA ILE A 84 -6.98 10.62 1.62
C ILE A 84 -8.29 10.20 2.29
N TRP A 85 -8.92 9.11 1.84
CA TRP A 85 -10.24 8.70 2.32
C TRP A 85 -10.14 7.96 3.65
N LYS A 86 -10.90 8.41 4.64
CA LYS A 86 -10.88 7.87 6.01
C LYS A 86 -11.46 6.46 6.07
N ILE A 87 -10.73 5.55 6.68
CA ILE A 87 -11.22 4.20 6.95
C ILE A 87 -12.16 4.24 8.16
N LYS A 88 -13.34 3.62 8.02
CA LYS A 88 -14.34 3.50 9.08
C LYS A 88 -13.85 2.54 10.15
N ASN A 89 -13.98 2.94 11.43
CA ASN A 89 -13.66 2.09 12.60
C ASN A 89 -12.34 1.30 12.44
N PRO A 90 -11.21 1.98 12.18
CA PRO A 90 -9.97 1.30 11.86
C PRO A 90 -9.44 0.54 13.09
N PRO A 91 -8.80 -0.63 12.92
CA PRO A 91 -8.03 -1.27 13.97
C PRO A 91 -6.96 -0.32 14.55
N LEU A 92 -6.64 -0.47 15.83
CA LEU A 92 -5.80 0.48 16.59
C LEU A 92 -4.43 0.76 15.95
N ASN A 93 -3.81 -0.28 15.38
CA ASN A 93 -2.47 -0.23 14.81
C ASN A 93 -2.48 -0.10 13.27
N LEU A 94 -3.64 0.12 12.65
CA LEU A 94 -3.69 0.33 11.20
C LEU A 94 -3.10 1.71 10.87
N LEU A 95 -2.30 1.80 9.81
CA LEU A 95 -1.74 3.05 9.30
C LEU A 95 -2.39 3.47 7.99
N GLY A 96 -2.81 2.51 7.17
CA GLY A 96 -3.53 2.77 5.92
C GLY A 96 -3.56 1.56 4.99
N VAL A 97 -4.31 1.70 3.90
CA VAL A 97 -4.51 0.68 2.87
C VAL A 97 -4.24 1.28 1.50
N PHE A 98 -3.27 0.75 0.77
CA PHE A 98 -2.98 1.19 -0.60
C PHE A 98 -3.30 0.10 -1.62
N PHE A 99 -4.04 0.46 -2.65
CA PHE A 99 -4.33 -0.38 -3.80
C PHE A 99 -3.51 0.07 -5.00
N ASP A 100 -2.89 -0.89 -5.69
CA ASP A 100 -1.98 -0.62 -6.80
C ASP A 100 -2.65 -0.36 -8.15
N ASP A 101 -3.98 -0.53 -8.22
CA ASP A 101 -4.81 -0.23 -9.37
C ASP A 101 -6.31 -0.20 -8.98
N GLY A 102 -7.16 0.01 -9.99
CA GLY A 102 -8.60 0.00 -9.85
C GLY A 102 -9.19 1.30 -9.31
N THR A 103 -10.51 1.30 -9.16
CA THR A 103 -11.27 2.44 -8.62
C THR A 103 -12.14 2.01 -7.46
N ARG A 104 -12.34 2.88 -6.48
CA ARG A 104 -13.25 2.71 -5.33
C ARG A 104 -14.00 4.00 -5.11
N ASP A 105 -14.97 3.94 -4.22
CA ASP A 105 -15.68 5.14 -3.80
C ASP A 105 -14.76 6.08 -3.05
N ASP A 106 -14.79 7.34 -3.49
CA ASP A 106 -14.02 8.46 -2.97
C ASP A 106 -14.77 9.09 -1.78
N GLU A 107 -14.88 8.37 -0.66
CA GLU A 107 -15.77 8.72 0.46
C GLU A 107 -15.18 8.37 1.84
N ASP A 108 -15.18 9.33 2.76
CA ASP A 108 -14.76 9.12 4.16
C ASP A 108 -15.74 8.21 4.93
N ASP A 109 -15.20 7.38 5.83
CA ASP A 109 -15.96 6.52 6.75
C ASP A 109 -16.96 5.56 6.06
N LYS A 110 -16.78 5.30 4.76
CA LYS A 110 -17.60 4.35 3.99
C LYS A 110 -17.27 2.91 4.32
N TYR A 111 -16.00 2.54 4.23
CA TYR A 111 -15.55 1.15 4.34
C TYR A 111 -14.77 0.89 5.63
N ILE A 112 -15.03 -0.24 6.27
CA ILE A 112 -14.10 -0.84 7.24
C ILE A 112 -13.00 -1.63 6.52
N LEU A 113 -11.93 -2.01 7.22
CA LEU A 113 -10.81 -2.77 6.64
C LEU A 113 -11.27 -4.07 5.94
N GLU A 114 -12.17 -4.83 6.57
CA GLU A 114 -12.64 -6.10 6.00
C GLU A 114 -13.43 -5.91 4.72
N GLU A 115 -14.18 -4.80 4.57
CA GLU A 115 -14.87 -4.47 3.32
C GLU A 115 -13.86 -4.09 2.23
N LEU A 116 -12.82 -3.31 2.58
CA LEU A 116 -11.73 -2.95 1.67
C LEU A 116 -11.04 -4.19 1.07
N LYS A 117 -10.86 -5.26 1.87
CA LYS A 117 -10.27 -6.53 1.39
C LYS A 117 -11.11 -7.21 0.31
N GLN A 118 -12.44 -7.01 0.34
CA GLN A 118 -13.36 -7.64 -0.61
C GLN A 118 -13.53 -6.82 -1.90
N ILE A 119 -13.19 -5.53 -1.91
CA ILE A 119 -13.43 -4.61 -3.04
C ILE A 119 -12.16 -4.28 -3.82
N GLY A 120 -11.41 -5.31 -4.22
CA GLY A 120 -10.20 -5.13 -5.03
C GLY A 120 -10.42 -4.37 -6.35
N ASN A 121 -11.61 -4.48 -6.95
CA ASN A 121 -12.07 -3.71 -8.13
C ASN A 121 -10.99 -3.33 -9.16
N GLY A 122 -10.20 -4.31 -9.61
CA GLY A 122 -9.14 -4.15 -10.60
C GLY A 122 -7.71 -4.07 -10.06
N ALA A 123 -7.52 -3.90 -8.74
CA ALA A 123 -6.23 -3.98 -8.09
C ALA A 123 -5.67 -5.41 -8.13
N LYS A 124 -4.37 -5.52 -8.38
CA LYS A 124 -3.63 -6.80 -8.26
C LYS A 124 -3.06 -6.96 -6.86
N ASN A 125 -2.73 -5.86 -6.21
CA ASN A 125 -2.17 -5.83 -4.87
C ASN A 125 -2.89 -4.81 -3.99
N MET A 126 -3.24 -5.25 -2.79
CA MET A 126 -3.65 -4.42 -1.66
C MET A 126 -2.54 -4.49 -0.60
N TYR A 127 -1.96 -3.34 -0.27
CA TYR A 127 -0.95 -3.21 0.78
C TYR A 127 -1.62 -2.67 2.03
N ILE A 128 -1.56 -3.43 3.13
CA ILE A 128 -2.07 -3.01 4.43
C ILE A 128 -0.87 -2.63 5.29
N PHE A 129 -0.78 -1.35 5.66
CA PHE A 129 0.30 -0.85 6.49
C PHE A 129 -0.11 -0.89 7.95
N TRP A 130 0.70 -1.54 8.77
CA TRP A 130 0.50 -1.71 10.19
C TRP A 130 1.64 -1.04 10.96
N GLN A 131 1.32 -0.40 12.07
CA GLN A 131 2.30 0.02 13.06
C GLN A 131 2.74 -1.23 13.84
N TYR A 132 4.04 -1.51 13.84
CA TYR A 132 4.62 -2.58 14.65
C TYR A 132 4.55 -2.18 16.12
N GLU A 133 3.87 -2.99 16.91
CA GLU A 133 3.89 -2.91 18.37
C GLU A 133 4.89 -3.94 18.89
N GLN A 134 5.93 -3.48 19.58
CA GLN A 134 6.76 -4.38 20.38
C GLN A 134 5.89 -4.92 21.51
N LYS A 135 5.64 -6.22 21.50
CA LYS A 135 5.01 -6.94 22.61
C LYS A 135 5.96 -7.03 23.80
#